data_AF-A0AAV4HXB4-F1
#
_entry.id   AF-A0AAV4HXB4-F1
#
_cell.length_a   1.000
_cell.length_b   1.000
_cell.length_c   1.000
_cell.angle_alpha   90.00
_cell.angle_beta   90.00
_cell.angle_gamma   90.00
#
_symmetry.space_group_name_H-M   'P 1'
#
loop_
_entity.id
_entity.type
_entity.pdbx_description
1 polymer ?
#
loop_
_entity_poly.entity_id
_entity_poly.type
_entity_poly.pdbx_seq_one_letter_code
_entity_poly.pdbx_strand_id
1 'polypeptide(L)'
;MVIAIKIIVVVMIEEVVVVIAVVVVEVLVVVLAAAVVVVLVVVAAVVVVVVVVVVVVVVVVEAATKTAVRAATVIVAVVVVAVVVVVVVVVVVIIVLVVVMVIVVVIVVVVVLIVVVAAGAVVVVVEEVVAVVVVVVVVVLVVDVLVVVVIIAVVVVVIVVVVVVLVVVVAAAAVVVVVVEVEATVVVVVVVVVVVVVVAVLVVAVAVVVVVVVVVVVVVVVVVVVVVVVVILRGMIILI
;
A
#
# COMPACT_ATOMS: atom_id res chain seq x y z
N MET A 1 -3.04 -3.62 -53.19
CA MET A 1 -2.45 -4.65 -52.30
C MET A 1 -1.92 -4.03 -51.00
N VAL A 2 -1.04 -3.02 -51.06
CA VAL A 2 -0.49 -2.34 -49.87
C VAL A 2 -1.55 -1.80 -48.90
N ILE A 3 -2.61 -1.14 -49.39
CA ILE A 3 -3.70 -0.59 -48.54
C ILE A 3 -4.49 -1.71 -47.83
N ALA A 4 -4.78 -2.81 -48.52
CA ALA A 4 -5.49 -3.95 -47.92
C ALA A 4 -4.67 -4.63 -46.82
N ILE A 5 -3.35 -4.77 -47.02
CA ILE A 5 -2.43 -5.30 -46.00
C ILE A 5 -2.39 -4.36 -44.78
N LYS A 6 -2.36 -3.04 -44.99
CA LYS A 6 -2.36 -2.05 -43.91
C LYS A 6 -3.61 -2.12 -43.02
N ILE A 7 -4.80 -2.25 -43.62
CA ILE A 7 -6.06 -2.36 -42.86
C ILE A 7 -6.07 -3.63 -42.00
N ILE A 8 -5.64 -4.76 -42.56
CA ILE A 8 -5.57 -6.04 -41.84
C ILE A 8 -4.60 -5.93 -40.66
N VAL A 9 -3.44 -5.29 -40.84
CA VAL A 9 -2.45 -5.11 -39.76
C VAL A 9 -2.95 -4.18 -38.65
N VAL A 10 -3.62 -3.07 -38.99
CA VAL A 10 -4.18 -2.15 -37.98
C VAL A 10 -5.23 -2.83 -37.12
N VAL A 11 -6.18 -3.55 -37.74
CA VAL A 11 -7.24 -4.28 -37.01
C VAL A 11 -6.64 -5.36 -36.09
N MET A 12 -5.67 -6.13 -36.59
CA MET A 12 -5.00 -7.17 -35.79
C MET A 12 -4.21 -6.58 -34.61
N ILE A 13 -3.60 -5.40 -34.78
CA ILE A 13 -2.86 -4.71 -33.69
C ILE A 13 -3.82 -4.08 -32.69
N GLU A 14 -4.90 -3.45 -33.16
CA GLU A 14 -5.93 -2.85 -32.31
C GLU A 14 -6.57 -3.90 -31.40
N GLU A 15 -6.96 -5.06 -31.95
CA GLU A 15 -7.51 -6.18 -31.18
C GLU A 15 -6.53 -6.66 -30.10
N VAL A 16 -5.23 -6.79 -30.44
CA VAL A 16 -4.18 -7.19 -29.48
C VAL A 16 -3.99 -6.15 -28.38
N VAL A 17 -3.99 -4.85 -28.71
CA VAL A 17 -3.87 -3.76 -27.72
C VAL A 17 -5.05 -3.77 -26.75
N VAL A 18 -6.27 -3.96 -27.26
CA VAL A 18 -7.48 -4.02 -26.42
C VAL A 18 -7.43 -5.24 -25.50
N VAL A 19 -7.06 -6.41 -26.00
CA VAL A 19 -6.94 -7.64 -25.18
C VAL A 19 -5.88 -7.44 -24.08
N ILE A 20 -4.71 -6.88 -24.42
CA ILE A 20 -3.66 -6.63 -23.42
C ILE A 20 -4.13 -5.60 -22.39
N ALA A 21 -4.80 -4.53 -22.81
CA ALA A 21 -5.33 -3.52 -21.90
C ALA A 21 -6.38 -4.10 -20.95
N VAL A 22 -7.30 -4.94 -21.44
CA VAL A 22 -8.30 -5.62 -20.61
C VAL A 22 -7.65 -6.55 -19.60
N VAL A 23 -6.71 -7.40 -20.02
CA VAL A 23 -5.99 -8.31 -19.12
C VAL A 23 -5.22 -7.54 -18.05
N VAL A 24 -4.54 -6.45 -18.44
CA VAL A 24 -3.84 -5.56 -17.52
C VAL A 24 -4.78 -4.96 -16.48
N VAL A 25 -5.94 -4.45 -16.91
CA VAL A 25 -6.96 -3.88 -16.01
C VAL A 25 -7.53 -4.95 -15.09
N GLU A 26 -7.83 -6.15 -15.60
CA GLU A 26 -8.31 -7.27 -14.78
C GLU A 26 -7.29 -7.67 -13.70
N VAL A 27 -6.01 -7.79 -14.06
CA VAL A 27 -4.93 -8.10 -13.11
C VAL A 27 -4.80 -6.99 -12.06
N LEU A 28 -4.87 -5.72 -12.46
CA LEU A 28 -4.85 -4.59 -11.52
C LEU A 28 -6.02 -4.63 -10.55
N VAL A 29 -7.24 -4.93 -11.03
CA VAL A 29 -8.45 -5.01 -10.20
C VAL A 29 -8.37 -6.17 -9.21
N VAL A 30 -7.85 -7.33 -9.63
CA VAL A 30 -7.65 -8.49 -8.72
C VAL A 30 -6.62 -8.18 -7.64
N VAL A 31 -5.48 -7.57 -8.01
CA VAL A 31 -4.43 -7.19 -7.06
C VAL A 31 -4.95 -6.14 -6.07
N LEU A 32 -5.72 -5.16 -6.57
CA LEU A 32 -6.38 -4.16 -5.74
C LEU A 32 -7.37 -4.80 -4.75
N ALA A 33 -8.26 -5.67 -5.24
CA ALA A 33 -9.22 -6.36 -4.39
C ALA A 33 -8.52 -7.19 -3.30
N ALA A 34 -7.46 -7.91 -3.67
CA ALA A 34 -6.65 -8.66 -2.71
C ALA A 34 -6.02 -7.75 -1.65
N ALA A 35 -5.46 -6.61 -2.04
CA ALA A 35 -4.87 -5.65 -1.10
C ALA A 35 -5.90 -5.12 -0.09
N VAL A 36 -7.11 -4.76 -0.57
CA VAL A 36 -8.20 -4.30 0.29
C VAL A 36 -8.62 -5.38 1.30
N VAL A 37 -8.77 -6.63 0.85
CA VAL A 37 -9.11 -7.75 1.74
C VAL A 37 -8.07 -7.94 2.84
N VAL A 38 -6.78 -7.91 2.50
CA VAL A 38 -5.71 -8.10 3.48
C VAL A 38 -5.67 -6.94 4.48
N VAL A 39 -5.87 -5.70 4.02
CA VAL A 39 -5.97 -4.53 4.91
C VAL A 39 -7.14 -4.68 5.90
N LEU A 40 -8.32 -5.14 5.44
CA LEU A 40 -9.47 -5.37 6.33
C LEU A 40 -9.20 -6.48 7.35
N VAL A 41 -8.56 -7.58 6.93
CA VAL A 41 -8.16 -8.68 7.84
C VAL A 41 -7.17 -8.18 8.90
N VAL A 42 -6.20 -7.37 8.50
CA VAL A 42 -5.24 -6.72 9.38
C VAL A 42 -5.94 -5.83 10.42
N VAL A 43 -6.86 -4.97 9.97
CA VAL A 43 -7.63 -4.10 10.89
C VAL A 43 -8.46 -4.93 11.86
N ALA A 44 -9.15 -5.96 11.38
CA ALA A 44 -9.93 -6.85 12.24
C ALA A 44 -9.05 -7.56 13.28
N ALA A 45 -7.88 -8.06 12.88
CA ALA A 45 -6.93 -8.70 13.80
C ALA A 45 -6.43 -7.74 14.89
N VAL A 46 -6.09 -6.49 14.52
CA VAL A 46 -5.68 -5.46 15.49
C VAL A 46 -6.80 -5.19 16.50
N VAL A 47 -8.05 -5.04 16.03
CA VAL A 47 -9.20 -4.79 16.92
C VAL A 47 -9.41 -5.96 17.89
N VAL A 48 -9.34 -7.20 17.41
CA VAL A 48 -9.46 -8.40 18.27
C VAL A 48 -8.36 -8.42 19.33
N VAL A 49 -7.11 -8.13 18.95
CA VAL A 49 -5.99 -8.09 19.89
C VAL A 49 -6.21 -7.01 20.95
N VAL A 50 -6.62 -5.81 20.57
CA VAL A 50 -6.92 -4.72 21.51
C VAL A 50 -8.02 -5.14 22.49
N VAL A 51 -9.11 -5.74 21.98
CA VAL A 51 -10.22 -6.21 22.82
C VAL A 51 -9.75 -7.30 23.80
N VAL A 52 -8.99 -8.28 23.33
CA VAL A 52 -8.44 -9.35 24.19
C VAL A 52 -7.54 -8.77 25.27
N VAL A 53 -6.66 -7.83 24.93
CA VAL A 53 -5.79 -7.16 25.90
C VAL A 53 -6.60 -6.43 26.97
N VAL A 54 -7.62 -5.66 26.58
CA VAL A 54 -8.49 -4.95 27.52
C VAL A 54 -9.22 -5.93 28.46
N VAL A 55 -9.79 -7.01 27.92
CA VAL A 55 -10.49 -8.03 28.72
C VAL A 55 -9.53 -8.70 29.71
N VAL A 56 -8.33 -9.08 29.26
CA VAL A 56 -7.32 -9.69 30.14
C VAL A 56 -6.90 -8.73 31.25
N VAL A 57 -6.71 -7.44 30.94
CA VAL A 57 -6.36 -6.44 31.96
C VAL A 57 -7.47 -6.32 33.00
N VAL A 58 -8.73 -6.22 32.60
CA VAL A 58 -9.87 -6.11 33.53
C VAL A 58 -9.99 -7.35 34.44
N VAL A 59 -9.92 -8.56 33.86
CA VAL A 59 -10.03 -9.81 34.62
C VAL A 59 -8.87 -9.98 35.61
N VAL A 60 -7.67 -9.54 35.25
CA VAL A 60 -6.49 -9.64 36.12
C VAL A 60 -6.58 -8.65 37.28
N VAL A 61 -7.11 -7.44 37.05
CA VAL A 61 -7.36 -6.45 38.13
C VAL A 61 -8.34 -7.00 39.16
N GLU A 62 -9.42 -7.66 38.71
CA GLU A 62 -10.41 -8.29 39.60
C GLU A 62 -9.83 -9.47 40.40
N ALA A 63 -8.95 -10.26 39.79
CA ALA A 63 -8.32 -11.42 40.42
C ALA A 63 -7.17 -11.07 41.38
N ALA A 64 -6.58 -9.87 41.31
CA ALA A 64 -5.34 -9.50 42.00
C ALA A 64 -5.49 -9.20 43.50
N THR A 65 -6.61 -9.56 44.14
CA THR A 65 -6.90 -9.09 45.50
C THR A 65 -6.02 -9.69 46.61
N LYS A 66 -5.19 -10.72 46.39
CA LYS A 66 -4.10 -11.11 47.33
C LYS A 66 -2.87 -11.67 46.62
N THR A 67 -1.80 -10.86 46.59
CA THR A 67 -0.39 -11.22 46.33
C THR A 67 -0.10 -12.01 45.05
N ALA A 68 0.12 -11.28 43.95
CA ALA A 68 0.85 -11.82 42.80
C ALA A 68 1.59 -10.73 42.01
N VAL A 69 2.44 -9.93 42.67
CA VAL A 69 3.29 -8.92 42.00
C VAL A 69 4.17 -9.54 40.91
N ARG A 70 4.60 -10.80 41.10
CA ARG A 70 5.35 -11.57 40.10
C ARG A 70 4.49 -12.13 38.96
N ALA A 71 3.19 -12.38 39.17
CA ALA A 71 2.33 -12.84 38.08
C ALA A 71 1.84 -11.67 37.23
N ALA A 72 1.53 -10.52 37.84
CA ALA A 72 1.13 -9.31 37.14
C ALA A 72 2.23 -8.82 36.17
N THR A 73 3.49 -8.84 36.60
CA THR A 73 4.63 -8.48 35.74
C THR A 73 4.80 -9.44 34.56
N VAL A 74 4.55 -10.74 34.72
CA VAL A 74 4.60 -11.71 33.62
C VAL A 74 3.45 -11.49 32.63
N ILE A 75 2.24 -11.23 33.10
CA ILE A 75 1.08 -10.98 32.24
C ILE A 75 1.27 -9.71 31.42
N VAL A 76 1.72 -8.61 32.05
CA VAL A 76 2.03 -7.36 31.36
C VAL A 76 3.13 -7.57 30.32
N ALA A 77 4.18 -8.33 30.64
CA ALA A 77 5.24 -8.64 29.70
C ALA A 77 4.73 -9.44 28.49
N VAL A 78 3.90 -10.47 28.70
CA VAL A 78 3.31 -11.28 27.61
C VAL A 78 2.38 -10.43 26.73
N VAL A 79 1.57 -9.57 27.34
CA VAL A 79 0.68 -8.64 26.61
C VAL A 79 1.49 -7.67 25.75
N VAL A 80 2.53 -7.05 26.31
CA VAL A 80 3.40 -6.13 25.56
C VAL A 80 4.09 -6.85 24.41
N VAL A 81 4.63 -8.05 24.64
CA VAL A 81 5.25 -8.85 23.57
C VAL A 81 4.23 -9.22 22.50
N ALA A 82 3.02 -9.65 22.87
CA ALA A 82 1.97 -9.98 21.92
C ALA A 82 1.55 -8.76 21.07
N VAL A 83 1.37 -7.59 21.70
CA VAL A 83 1.05 -6.34 21.00
C VAL A 83 2.17 -5.96 20.03
N VAL A 84 3.43 -6.02 20.46
CA VAL A 84 4.58 -5.72 19.61
C VAL A 84 4.64 -6.69 18.42
N VAL A 85 4.47 -7.99 18.65
CA VAL A 85 4.46 -9.00 17.57
C VAL A 85 3.32 -8.74 16.58
N VAL A 86 2.11 -8.43 17.06
CA VAL A 86 0.98 -8.11 16.20
C VAL A 86 1.25 -6.87 15.36
N VAL A 87 1.75 -5.79 15.97
CA VAL A 87 2.11 -4.56 15.24
C VAL A 87 3.17 -4.85 14.17
N VAL A 88 4.22 -5.61 14.51
CA VAL A 88 5.28 -5.98 13.57
C VAL A 88 4.73 -6.81 12.42
N VAL A 89 3.90 -7.83 12.70
CA VAL A 89 3.29 -8.67 11.65
C VAL A 89 2.41 -7.85 10.73
N VAL A 90 1.55 -6.99 11.29
CA VAL A 90 0.67 -6.10 10.54
C VAL A 90 1.47 -5.21 9.59
N VAL A 91 2.57 -4.66 10.09
CA VAL A 91 3.43 -3.75 9.33
C VAL A 91 4.16 -4.49 8.23
N VAL A 92 4.70 -5.67 8.52
CA VAL A 92 5.35 -6.51 7.51
C VAL A 92 4.34 -6.87 6.41
N VAL A 93 3.12 -7.26 6.77
CA VAL A 93 2.06 -7.56 5.79
C VAL A 93 1.75 -6.33 4.93
N ILE A 94 1.56 -5.16 5.52
CA ILE A 94 1.30 -3.91 4.78
C ILE A 94 2.46 -3.58 3.82
N ILE A 95 3.70 -3.67 4.30
CA ILE A 95 4.89 -3.41 3.46
C ILE A 95 4.95 -4.40 2.30
N VAL A 96 4.70 -5.69 2.54
CA VAL A 96 4.69 -6.71 1.48
C VAL A 96 3.59 -6.42 0.45
N LEU A 97 2.37 -6.05 0.88
CA LEU A 97 1.29 -5.67 -0.04
C LEU A 97 1.65 -4.47 -0.89
N VAL A 98 2.21 -3.42 -0.28
CA VAL A 98 2.64 -2.22 -1.00
C VAL A 98 3.71 -2.61 -2.03
N VAL A 99 4.70 -3.41 -1.65
CA VAL A 99 5.76 -3.88 -2.57
C VAL A 99 5.19 -4.70 -3.73
N VAL A 100 4.25 -5.62 -3.47
CA VAL A 100 3.61 -6.41 -4.52
C VAL A 100 2.82 -5.51 -5.48
N MET A 101 2.02 -4.58 -4.95
CA MET A 101 1.22 -3.66 -5.74
C MET A 101 2.09 -2.80 -6.66
N VAL A 102 3.26 -2.34 -6.21
CA VAL A 102 4.12 -1.47 -7.02
C VAL A 102 4.85 -2.22 -8.10
N ILE A 103 5.22 -3.47 -7.84
CA ILE A 103 5.79 -4.36 -8.85
C ILE A 103 4.74 -4.58 -9.95
N VAL A 104 3.48 -4.85 -9.58
CA VAL A 104 2.39 -5.03 -10.55
C VAL A 104 2.18 -3.77 -11.37
N VAL A 105 2.10 -2.60 -10.74
CA VAL A 105 1.92 -1.31 -11.44
C VAL A 105 3.07 -1.02 -12.40
N VAL A 106 4.32 -1.24 -11.96
CA VAL A 106 5.50 -1.05 -12.82
C VAL A 106 5.46 -1.99 -14.02
N ILE A 107 5.13 -3.27 -13.82
CA ILE A 107 5.00 -4.26 -14.90
C ILE A 107 3.92 -3.83 -15.89
N VAL A 108 2.76 -3.42 -15.39
CA VAL A 108 1.64 -2.94 -16.20
C VAL A 108 2.04 -1.74 -17.04
N VAL A 109 2.67 -0.74 -16.43
CA VAL A 109 3.15 0.44 -17.14
C VAL A 109 4.13 0.00 -18.23
N VAL A 110 5.14 -0.80 -17.92
CA VAL A 110 6.12 -1.29 -18.93
C VAL A 110 5.45 -2.05 -20.08
N VAL A 111 4.50 -2.94 -19.80
CA VAL A 111 3.78 -3.69 -20.82
C VAL A 111 2.97 -2.76 -21.73
N VAL A 112 2.22 -1.83 -21.16
CA VAL A 112 1.46 -0.82 -21.92
C VAL A 112 2.40 -0.08 -22.86
N LEU A 113 3.56 0.37 -22.36
CA LEU A 113 4.52 1.15 -23.12
C LEU A 113 5.15 0.41 -24.28
N ILE A 114 5.49 -0.87 -24.10
CA ILE A 114 5.97 -1.73 -25.19
C ILE A 114 4.92 -1.84 -26.30
N VAL A 115 3.64 -2.00 -25.92
CA VAL A 115 2.52 -2.05 -26.86
C VAL A 115 2.35 -0.71 -27.58
N VAL A 116 2.50 0.43 -26.88
CA VAL A 116 2.41 1.77 -27.51
C VAL A 116 3.52 2.02 -28.51
N VAL A 117 4.75 1.64 -28.18
CA VAL A 117 5.90 1.83 -29.05
C VAL A 117 5.77 0.93 -30.28
N ALA A 118 5.37 -0.33 -30.09
CA ALA A 118 5.13 -1.26 -31.18
C ALA A 118 3.97 -0.82 -32.08
N ALA A 119 2.83 -0.47 -31.50
CA ALA A 119 1.67 0.03 -32.25
C ALA A 119 1.98 1.38 -32.92
N GLY A 120 2.67 2.29 -32.22
CA GLY A 120 3.10 3.59 -32.76
C GLY A 120 4.00 3.45 -33.98
N ALA A 121 4.99 2.55 -33.94
CA ALA A 121 5.86 2.29 -35.09
C ALA A 121 5.08 1.76 -36.30
N VAL A 122 4.04 0.95 -36.09
CA VAL A 122 3.22 0.41 -37.18
C VAL A 122 2.19 1.44 -37.69
N VAL A 123 1.62 2.25 -36.80
CA VAL A 123 0.55 3.22 -37.12
C VAL A 123 1.08 4.49 -37.79
N VAL A 124 2.29 4.94 -37.47
CA VAL A 124 2.89 6.13 -38.10
C VAL A 124 3.12 5.94 -39.62
N VAL A 125 3.06 4.70 -40.11
CA VAL A 125 3.13 4.37 -41.54
C VAL A 125 1.75 4.44 -42.25
N VAL A 126 0.64 4.64 -41.51
CA VAL A 126 -0.71 4.39 -42.02
C VAL A 126 -1.66 5.60 -41.92
N GLU A 127 -1.65 6.39 -40.83
CA GLU A 127 -2.42 7.65 -40.76
C GLU A 127 -2.10 8.41 -39.46
N GLU A 128 -1.92 9.73 -39.52
CA GLU A 128 -1.60 10.57 -38.36
C GLU A 128 -2.73 10.59 -37.30
N VAL A 129 -3.98 10.40 -37.73
CA VAL A 129 -5.17 10.42 -36.86
C VAL A 129 -5.18 9.23 -35.89
N VAL A 130 -4.82 8.04 -36.34
CA VAL A 130 -4.81 6.82 -35.50
C VAL A 130 -3.70 6.88 -34.46
N ALA A 131 -2.55 7.49 -34.80
CA ALA A 131 -1.47 7.68 -33.83
C ALA A 131 -1.92 8.54 -32.66
N VAL A 132 -2.65 9.63 -32.92
CA VAL A 132 -3.20 10.52 -31.89
C VAL A 132 -4.14 9.76 -30.96
N VAL A 133 -5.09 8.98 -31.51
CA VAL A 133 -6.04 8.17 -30.71
C VAL A 133 -5.31 7.21 -29.78
N VAL A 134 -4.29 6.48 -30.28
CA VAL A 134 -3.52 5.52 -29.45
C VAL A 134 -2.80 6.22 -28.31
N VAL A 135 -2.23 7.41 -28.50
CA VAL A 135 -1.58 8.15 -27.40
C VAL A 135 -2.60 8.65 -26.39
N VAL A 136 -3.76 9.14 -26.83
CA VAL A 136 -4.81 9.59 -25.92
C VAL A 136 -5.28 8.43 -25.04
N VAL A 137 -5.55 7.26 -25.63
CA VAL A 137 -5.97 6.07 -24.87
C VAL A 137 -4.90 5.66 -23.85
N VAL A 138 -3.64 5.64 -24.25
CA VAL A 138 -2.51 5.28 -23.35
C VAL A 138 -2.37 6.28 -22.21
N VAL A 139 -2.43 7.58 -22.51
CA VAL A 139 -2.34 8.62 -21.48
C VAL A 139 -3.50 8.49 -20.49
N VAL A 140 -4.72 8.24 -20.97
CA VAL A 140 -5.90 8.03 -20.11
C VAL A 140 -5.71 6.79 -19.23
N LEU A 141 -5.28 5.66 -19.79
CA LEU A 141 -5.02 4.43 -19.03
C LEU A 141 -3.95 4.64 -17.96
N VAL A 142 -2.86 5.32 -18.30
CA VAL A 142 -1.76 5.58 -17.36
C VAL A 142 -2.21 6.53 -16.23
N VAL A 143 -2.99 7.57 -16.55
CA VAL A 143 -3.54 8.48 -15.54
C VAL A 143 -4.51 7.76 -14.62
N ASP A 144 -5.39 6.89 -15.15
CA ASP A 144 -6.32 6.10 -14.34
C ASP A 144 -5.57 5.20 -13.33
N VAL A 145 -4.56 4.47 -13.78
CA VAL A 145 -3.71 3.64 -12.92
C VAL A 145 -2.99 4.47 -11.85
N LEU A 146 -2.45 5.64 -12.21
CA LEU A 146 -1.81 6.54 -11.24
C LEU A 146 -2.80 7.03 -10.17
N VAL A 147 -4.01 7.42 -10.57
CA VAL A 147 -5.05 7.89 -9.64
C VAL A 147 -5.44 6.78 -8.66
N VAL A 148 -5.65 5.56 -9.15
CA VAL A 148 -5.96 4.39 -8.30
C VAL A 148 -4.84 4.15 -7.28
N VAL A 149 -3.58 4.13 -7.72
CA VAL A 149 -2.41 3.92 -6.85
C VAL A 149 -2.31 4.97 -5.76
N VAL A 150 -2.51 6.25 -6.11
CA VAL A 150 -2.48 7.36 -5.14
C VAL A 150 -3.61 7.24 -4.13
N ILE A 151 -4.84 6.93 -4.55
CA ILE A 151 -5.98 6.77 -3.64
C ILE A 151 -5.72 5.64 -2.63
N ILE A 152 -5.20 4.50 -3.07
CA ILE A 152 -4.90 3.35 -2.20
C ILE A 152 -3.79 3.70 -1.22
N ALA A 153 -2.71 4.33 -1.69
CA ALA A 153 -1.62 4.80 -0.85
C ALA A 153 -2.14 5.69 0.29
N VAL A 154 -3.04 6.64 -0.01
CA VAL A 154 -3.66 7.51 1.00
C VAL A 154 -4.49 6.70 1.99
N VAL A 155 -5.31 5.75 1.53
CA VAL A 155 -6.12 4.89 2.41
C VAL A 155 -5.24 4.09 3.37
N VAL A 156 -4.16 3.49 2.88
CA VAL A 156 -3.22 2.73 3.71
C VAL A 156 -2.58 3.64 4.77
N VAL A 157 -2.15 4.85 4.38
CA VAL A 157 -1.57 5.82 5.33
C VAL A 157 -2.58 6.22 6.40
N VAL A 158 -3.82 6.51 6.02
CA VAL A 158 -4.89 6.84 6.97
C VAL A 158 -5.13 5.69 7.95
N ILE A 159 -5.17 4.44 7.47
CA ILE A 159 -5.38 3.26 8.32
C ILE A 159 -4.22 3.09 9.31
N VAL A 160 -2.98 3.21 8.84
CA VAL A 160 -1.79 3.14 9.71
C VAL A 160 -1.85 4.22 10.79
N VAL A 161 -2.20 5.46 10.43
CA VAL A 161 -2.35 6.55 11.40
C VAL A 161 -3.45 6.24 12.42
N VAL A 162 -4.61 5.74 12.00
CA VAL A 162 -5.69 5.37 12.91
C VAL A 162 -5.24 4.28 13.89
N VAL A 163 -4.57 3.23 13.41
CA VAL A 163 -4.04 2.16 14.26
C VAL A 163 -3.03 2.70 15.27
N VAL A 164 -2.12 3.58 14.85
CA VAL A 164 -1.14 4.22 15.74
C VAL A 164 -1.84 5.02 16.83
N VAL A 165 -2.85 5.83 16.46
CA VAL A 165 -3.63 6.62 17.43
C VAL A 165 -4.33 5.72 18.43
N LEU A 166 -4.98 4.63 17.98
CA LEU A 166 -5.63 3.66 18.86
C LEU A 166 -4.64 3.03 19.85
N VAL A 167 -3.47 2.62 19.38
CA VAL A 167 -2.42 2.03 20.24
C VAL A 167 -1.93 3.05 21.28
N VAL A 168 -1.71 4.31 20.89
CA VAL A 168 -1.29 5.38 21.81
C VAL A 168 -2.35 5.64 22.88
N VAL A 169 -3.63 5.71 22.49
CA VAL A 169 -4.75 5.95 23.43
C VAL A 169 -4.91 4.81 24.42
N VAL A 170 -4.88 3.55 23.95
CA VAL A 170 -4.96 2.36 24.83
C VAL A 170 -3.77 2.31 25.78
N ALA A 171 -2.57 2.60 25.30
CA ALA A 171 -1.37 2.61 26.13
C ALA A 171 -1.42 3.73 27.18
N ALA A 172 -1.87 4.94 26.81
CA ALA A 172 -2.03 6.05 27.75
C ALA A 172 -3.07 5.74 28.84
N ALA A 173 -4.20 5.13 28.48
CA ALA A 173 -5.21 4.70 29.44
C ALA A 173 -4.64 3.68 30.45
N ALA A 174 -3.85 2.71 29.97
CA ALA A 174 -3.18 1.75 30.84
C ALA A 174 -2.20 2.43 31.81
N VAL A 175 -1.43 3.44 31.36
CA VAL A 175 -0.55 4.22 32.25
C VAL A 175 -1.36 4.92 33.34
N VAL A 176 -2.49 5.55 33.01
CA VAL A 176 -3.33 6.26 34.00
C VAL A 176 -3.86 5.31 35.06
N VAL A 177 -4.34 4.12 34.68
CA VAL A 177 -4.84 3.09 35.61
C VAL A 177 -3.71 2.56 36.50
N VAL A 178 -2.51 2.36 35.95
CA VAL A 178 -1.36 1.92 36.75
C VAL A 178 -0.93 3.02 37.73
N VAL A 179 -0.87 4.28 37.31
CA VAL A 179 -0.38 5.39 38.15
C VAL A 179 -1.23 5.61 39.41
N VAL A 180 -2.51 5.27 39.39
CA VAL A 180 -3.39 5.43 40.56
C VAL A 180 -3.24 4.31 41.61
N GLU A 181 -2.60 3.19 41.27
CA GLU A 181 -2.62 1.96 42.08
C GLU A 181 -1.26 1.47 42.56
N VAL A 182 -0.13 1.94 42.01
CA VAL A 182 1.20 1.36 42.31
C VAL A 182 2.25 2.34 42.82
N GLU A 183 3.24 1.74 43.48
CA GLU A 183 4.50 2.35 43.90
C GLU A 183 5.24 3.03 42.73
N ALA A 184 5.97 4.10 43.02
CA ALA A 184 6.66 4.92 42.02
C ALA A 184 7.65 4.14 41.12
N THR A 185 8.22 3.04 41.60
CA THR A 185 9.16 2.19 40.84
C THR A 185 8.48 1.42 39.70
N VAL A 186 7.25 0.94 39.92
CA VAL A 186 6.46 0.23 38.89
C VAL A 186 5.96 1.21 37.83
N VAL A 187 5.57 2.42 38.27
CA VAL A 187 5.17 3.50 37.36
C VAL A 187 6.29 3.84 36.37
N VAL A 188 7.53 3.97 36.85
CA VAL A 188 8.67 4.28 35.96
C VAL A 188 8.88 3.19 34.92
N VAL A 189 8.82 1.91 35.30
CA VAL A 189 9.00 0.80 34.36
C VAL A 189 7.88 0.74 33.33
N VAL A 190 6.62 0.89 33.76
CA VAL A 190 5.46 0.88 32.84
C VAL A 190 5.51 2.08 31.90
N VAL A 191 5.87 3.27 32.40
CA VAL A 191 6.04 4.46 31.57
C VAL A 191 7.15 4.25 30.54
N VAL A 192 8.30 3.70 30.94
CA VAL A 192 9.40 3.41 29.99
C VAL A 192 8.96 2.40 28.93
N VAL A 193 8.28 1.31 29.30
CA VAL A 193 7.79 0.32 28.34
C VAL A 193 6.76 0.93 27.39
N VAL A 194 5.81 1.71 27.90
CA VAL A 194 4.82 2.40 27.09
C VAL A 194 5.47 3.39 26.14
N VAL A 195 6.46 4.17 26.60
CA VAL A 195 7.23 5.08 25.75
C VAL A 195 7.96 4.31 24.64
N VAL A 196 8.61 3.18 24.95
CA VAL A 196 9.29 2.36 23.94
C VAL A 196 8.31 1.79 22.91
N VAL A 197 7.13 1.31 23.35
CA VAL A 197 6.09 0.80 22.44
C VAL A 197 5.56 1.92 21.54
N VAL A 198 5.26 3.10 22.11
CA VAL A 198 4.80 4.27 21.34
C VAL A 198 5.86 4.69 20.32
N VAL A 199 7.13 4.81 20.72
CA VAL A 199 8.22 5.17 19.81
C VAL A 199 8.39 4.12 18.70
N ALA A 200 8.35 2.83 19.01
CA ALA A 200 8.45 1.78 18.02
C ALA A 200 7.30 1.84 16.99
N VAL A 201 6.06 2.02 17.46
CA VAL A 201 4.87 2.17 16.62
C VAL A 201 4.97 3.41 15.72
N LEU A 202 5.48 4.53 16.25
CA LEU A 202 5.71 5.76 15.47
C LEU A 202 6.78 5.57 14.39
N VAL A 203 7.93 4.97 14.72
CA VAL A 203 9.02 4.70 13.76
C VAL A 203 8.52 3.83 12.62
N VAL A 204 7.75 2.81 12.95
CA VAL A 204 7.16 1.89 11.99
C VAL A 204 6.14 2.60 11.08
N ALA A 205 5.26 3.42 11.63
CA ALA A 205 4.32 4.20 10.85
C ALA A 205 5.03 5.15 9.87
N VAL A 206 6.08 5.85 10.34
CA VAL A 206 6.90 6.72 9.49
C VAL A 206 7.57 5.92 8.38
N ALA A 207 8.14 4.75 8.68
CA ALA A 207 8.76 3.89 7.68
C ALA A 207 7.76 3.48 6.58
N VAL A 208 6.53 3.09 6.96
CA VAL A 208 5.49 2.74 5.99
C VAL A 208 5.12 3.94 5.11
N VAL A 209 4.94 5.13 5.70
CA VAL A 209 4.65 6.36 4.95
C VAL A 209 5.77 6.67 3.96
N VAL A 210 7.03 6.57 4.38
CA VAL A 210 8.20 6.83 3.52
C VAL A 210 8.24 5.84 2.35
N VAL A 211 8.04 4.54 2.62
CA VAL A 211 8.01 3.52 1.55
C VAL A 211 6.91 3.81 0.54
N VAL A 212 5.70 4.12 1.01
CA VAL A 212 4.55 4.46 0.15
C VAL A 212 4.84 5.70 -0.69
N VAL A 213 5.43 6.75 -0.10
CA VAL A 213 5.78 7.98 -0.84
C VAL A 213 6.84 7.70 -1.90
N VAL A 214 7.92 6.99 -1.55
CA VAL A 214 9.00 6.63 -2.49
C VAL A 214 8.42 5.85 -3.68
N VAL A 215 7.57 4.88 -3.39
CA VAL A 215 6.83 4.11 -4.37
C VAL A 215 6.05 5.00 -5.34
N VAL A 216 5.23 5.92 -4.83
CA VAL A 216 4.38 6.78 -5.66
C VAL A 216 5.26 7.67 -6.53
N VAL A 217 6.34 8.22 -5.97
CA VAL A 217 7.30 9.04 -6.70
C VAL A 217 7.95 8.24 -7.82
N VAL A 218 8.41 7.01 -7.56
CA VAL A 218 9.02 6.15 -8.59
C VAL A 218 8.04 5.85 -9.72
N VAL A 219 6.80 5.49 -9.40
CA VAL A 219 5.77 5.21 -10.42
C VAL A 219 5.49 6.45 -11.27
N VAL A 220 5.31 7.62 -10.64
CA VAL A 220 5.07 8.89 -11.35
C VAL A 220 6.25 9.25 -12.26
N VAL A 221 7.49 9.11 -11.77
CA VAL A 221 8.69 9.37 -12.56
C VAL A 221 8.77 8.44 -13.77
N VAL A 222 8.53 7.14 -13.59
CA VAL A 222 8.53 6.17 -14.70
C VAL A 222 7.48 6.53 -15.74
N VAL A 223 6.27 6.86 -15.32
CA VAL A 223 5.20 7.30 -16.21
C VAL A 223 5.60 8.55 -17.00
N VAL A 224 6.11 9.59 -16.32
CA VAL A 224 6.50 10.84 -16.97
C VAL A 224 7.62 10.61 -17.97
N VAL A 225 8.65 9.85 -17.58
CA VAL A 225 9.76 9.49 -18.47
C VAL A 225 9.23 8.83 -19.73
N VAL A 226 8.25 7.92 -19.61
CA VAL A 226 7.81 7.20 -20.79
C VAL A 226 6.86 8.01 -21.66
N VAL A 227 5.98 8.82 -21.08
CA VAL A 227 5.20 9.79 -21.87
C VAL A 227 6.16 10.69 -22.67
N VAL A 228 7.23 11.18 -22.05
CA VAL A 228 8.26 11.99 -22.73
C VAL A 228 8.95 11.20 -23.85
N VAL A 229 9.38 9.95 -23.60
CA VAL A 229 10.02 9.11 -24.63
C VAL A 229 9.07 8.86 -25.80
N VAL A 230 7.81 8.53 -25.55
CA VAL A 230 6.80 8.30 -26.60
C VAL A 230 6.55 9.56 -27.41
N VAL A 231 6.48 10.73 -26.76
CA VAL A 231 6.32 12.03 -27.45
C VAL A 231 7.53 12.38 -28.29
N ILE A 232 8.75 12.20 -27.78
CA ILE A 232 10.00 12.49 -28.51
C ILE A 232 10.16 11.55 -29.71
N LEU A 233 9.94 10.24 -29.53
CA LEU A 233 10.01 9.27 -30.62
C LEU A 233 9.02 9.64 -31.72
N ARG A 234 7.78 10.00 -31.38
CA ARG A 234 6.79 10.46 -32.37
C ARG A 234 7.16 11.78 -33.03
N GLY A 235 7.67 12.75 -32.26
CA GLY A 235 8.17 14.01 -32.81
C GLY A 235 9.31 13.80 -33.79
N MET A 236 10.27 12.93 -33.47
CA MET A 236 11.35 12.55 -34.38
C MET A 236 10.85 11.84 -35.63
N ILE A 237 9.89 10.92 -35.52
CA ILE A 237 9.34 10.22 -36.70
C ILE A 237 8.56 11.18 -37.62
N ILE A 238 7.92 12.22 -37.09
CA ILE A 238 7.23 13.25 -37.90
C ILE A 238 8.24 14.23 -38.57
N LEU A 239 9.39 14.46 -37.93
CA LEU A 239 10.43 15.37 -38.43
C LEU A 239 11.35 14.76 -39.50
N ILE A 240 11.43 13.43 -39.57
CA ILE A 240 12.20 12.67 -40.57
C ILE A 240 11.33 12.42 -41.80
#